data_AF-A0AAP0WSA5-F1
#
_entry.id   AF-A0AAP0WSA5-F1
#
_cell.length_a   1.000
_cell.length_b   1.000
_cell.length_c   1.000
_cell.angle_alpha   90.00
_cell.angle_beta   90.00
_cell.angle_gamma   90.00
#
_symmetry.space_group_name_H-M   'P 1'
#
loop_
_entity.id
_entity.type
_entity.pdbx_description
1 polymer ?
#
loop_
_entity_poly.entity_id
_entity_poly.type
_entity_poly.pdbx_seq_one_letter_code
_entity_poly.pdbx_strand_id
1 'polypeptide(L)'
;MESIRKQASKFREQVAKQQQAILKQLGHFCDEAVMVDEAQLQCLQQLKNIYVSTRAAKHFQKDIVRGVEGIIRTSSEEMEIGRKLAEDCSRYGNENEGTGSHLARAALHFGTSWSSIEKERETLLGVLSDQVSNPLRVLIKGAPLEDAHLLTHRYDRLHQEMEAQAAEVLRRQSKSKDPASSAESSIKLQGAEAKLAELKSTMMALGREATTAMSSVEAQQQRKTFQQLLTMVDAEKSYHQSVLSVLQKLHAKMILDDDGATNGSDGNGPVNQITYFIARVIHPFDAQADGELSLSVDDYIVVRQVGPNGWSEGECKGKAGWFPSAYIERQDKAPVSKITEETASP
;
A
#
# COMPACT_ATOMS: atom_id res chain seq x y z
N MET A 1 -3.61 -12.22 -33.22
CA MET A 1 -2.95 -11.15 -32.44
C MET A 1 -1.77 -11.67 -31.62
N GLU A 2 -1.94 -12.78 -30.89
CA GLU A 2 -0.89 -13.31 -30.00
C GLU A 2 0.26 -14.05 -30.72
N SER A 3 -0.04 -14.71 -31.84
CA SER A 3 0.98 -15.30 -32.72
C SER A 3 1.94 -14.27 -33.32
N ILE A 4 1.42 -13.10 -33.71
CA ILE A 4 2.18 -11.97 -34.25
C ILE A 4 3.11 -11.38 -33.18
N ARG A 5 2.66 -11.29 -31.91
CA ARG A 5 3.51 -10.85 -30.79
C ARG A 5 4.65 -11.84 -30.52
N LYS A 6 4.39 -13.15 -30.57
CA LYS A 6 5.42 -14.19 -30.41
C LYS A 6 6.43 -14.22 -31.56
N GLN A 7 6.01 -13.93 -32.79
CA GLN A 7 6.94 -13.77 -33.91
C GLN A 7 7.77 -12.48 -33.78
N ALA A 8 7.16 -11.38 -33.33
CA ALA A 8 7.87 -10.13 -33.09
C ALA A 8 8.90 -10.26 -31.95
N SER A 9 8.62 -11.01 -30.88
CA SER A 9 9.58 -11.25 -29.81
C SER A 9 10.75 -12.12 -30.26
N LYS A 10 10.49 -13.19 -31.03
CA LYS A 10 11.54 -14.03 -31.62
C LYS A 10 12.43 -13.24 -32.57
N PHE A 11 11.85 -12.37 -33.40
CA PHE A 11 12.62 -11.51 -34.31
C PHE A 11 13.49 -10.51 -33.55
N ARG A 12 12.97 -9.87 -32.48
CA ARG A 12 13.78 -8.99 -31.62
C ARG A 12 14.93 -9.72 -30.95
N GLU A 13 14.71 -10.94 -30.47
CA GLU A 13 15.76 -11.76 -29.83
C GLU A 13 16.83 -12.18 -30.86
N GLN A 14 16.42 -12.50 -32.09
CA GLN A 14 17.32 -12.85 -33.17
C GLN A 14 18.16 -11.64 -33.62
N VAL A 15 17.56 -10.46 -33.72
CA VAL A 15 18.26 -9.20 -33.99
C VAL A 15 19.24 -8.86 -32.86
N ALA A 16 18.85 -9.04 -31.59
CA ALA A 16 19.74 -8.81 -30.45
C ALA A 16 20.94 -9.76 -30.46
N LYS A 17 20.75 -11.05 -30.78
CA LYS A 17 21.85 -12.02 -30.93
C LYS A 17 22.76 -11.68 -32.12
N GLN A 18 22.20 -11.20 -33.22
CA GLN A 18 22.98 -10.75 -34.38
C GLN A 18 23.79 -9.48 -34.08
N GLN A 19 23.19 -8.50 -33.39
CA GLN A 19 23.88 -7.30 -32.92
C GLN A 19 25.01 -7.65 -31.94
N GLN A 20 24.78 -8.61 -31.03
CA GLN A 20 25.80 -9.07 -30.09
C GLN A 20 26.93 -9.86 -30.76
N ALA A 21 26.63 -10.62 -31.82
CA ALA A 21 27.65 -11.32 -32.62
C ALA A 21 28.49 -10.34 -33.44
N ILE A 22 27.88 -9.30 -34.01
CA ILE A 22 28.57 -8.23 -34.74
C ILE A 22 29.43 -7.40 -33.77
N LEU A 23 28.93 -7.08 -32.58
CA LEU A 23 29.71 -6.42 -31.51
C LEU A 23 30.90 -7.27 -31.05
N LYS A 24 30.76 -8.61 -30.97
CA LYS A 24 31.88 -9.51 -30.65
C LYS A 24 32.92 -9.58 -31.77
N GLN A 25 32.49 -9.58 -33.04
CA GLN A 25 33.41 -9.54 -34.18
C GLN A 25 34.12 -8.18 -34.31
N LEU A 26 33.45 -7.09 -33.99
CA LEU A 26 34.04 -5.75 -33.95
C LEU A 26 34.96 -5.56 -32.73
N GLY A 27 34.65 -6.21 -31.60
CA GLY A 27 35.47 -6.19 -30.39
C GLY A 27 36.84 -6.85 -30.56
N HIS A 28 37.00 -7.77 -31.52
CA HIS A 28 38.27 -8.45 -31.78
C HIS A 28 39.30 -7.57 -32.52
N PHE A 29 38.90 -6.42 -33.08
CA PHE A 29 39.80 -5.47 -33.74
C PHE A 29 40.19 -4.27 -32.86
N CYS A 30 39.72 -4.22 -31.61
CA CYS A 30 39.80 -3.04 -30.74
C CYS A 30 40.21 -3.40 -29.31
N ASP A 31 41.29 -4.17 -29.16
CA ASP A 31 41.73 -4.68 -27.85
C ASP A 31 42.26 -3.60 -26.89
N GLU A 32 42.36 -2.33 -27.32
CA GLU A 32 42.76 -1.18 -26.49
C GLU A 32 41.61 -0.21 -26.15
N ALA A 33 40.41 -0.36 -26.75
CA ALA A 33 39.27 0.56 -26.54
C ALA A 33 38.11 -0.05 -25.73
N VAL A 34 38.18 -1.35 -25.41
CA VAL A 34 37.10 -2.12 -24.75
C VAL A 34 37.05 -1.95 -23.22
N MET A 35 37.99 -1.23 -22.63
CA MET A 35 37.79 -0.62 -21.30
C MET A 35 36.87 0.60 -21.43
N VAL A 36 35.66 0.41 -21.97
CA VAL A 36 34.51 1.24 -21.60
C VAL A 36 34.25 0.91 -20.13
N ASP A 37 34.95 1.67 -19.31
CA ASP A 37 34.93 1.76 -17.85
C ASP A 37 33.70 1.10 -17.22
N GLU A 38 33.87 -0.10 -16.68
CA GLU A 38 32.80 -0.91 -16.05
C GLU A 38 32.03 -0.09 -14.99
N ALA A 39 32.70 0.87 -14.34
CA ALA A 39 32.10 1.81 -13.40
C ALA A 39 31.08 2.77 -14.06
N GLN A 40 31.29 3.18 -15.31
CA GLN A 40 30.34 4.02 -16.06
C GLN A 40 29.07 3.24 -16.39
N LEU A 41 29.21 1.97 -16.79
CA LEU A 41 28.06 1.10 -17.08
C LEU A 41 27.22 0.85 -15.81
N GLN A 42 27.88 0.64 -14.67
CA GLN A 42 27.22 0.50 -13.37
C GLN A 42 26.47 1.78 -12.97
N CYS A 43 27.08 2.95 -13.16
CA CYS A 43 26.45 4.24 -12.86
C CYS A 43 25.20 4.48 -13.71
N LEU A 44 25.26 4.23 -15.03
CA LEU A 44 24.10 4.30 -15.93
C LEU A 44 22.97 3.37 -15.50
N GLN A 45 23.30 2.12 -15.18
CA GLN A 45 22.31 1.13 -14.76
C GLN A 45 21.65 1.54 -13.44
N GLN A 46 22.43 2.03 -12.48
CA GLN A 46 21.93 2.53 -11.20
C GLN A 46 21.00 3.73 -11.40
N LEU A 47 21.41 4.73 -12.19
CA LEU A 47 20.62 5.92 -12.46
C LEU A 47 19.28 5.56 -13.13
N LYS A 48 19.30 4.63 -14.09
CA LYS A 48 18.10 4.12 -14.75
C LYS A 48 17.14 3.43 -13.78
N ASN A 49 17.67 2.59 -12.87
CA ASN A 49 16.87 1.91 -11.86
C ASN A 49 16.19 2.93 -10.92
N ILE A 50 16.95 3.91 -10.44
CA ILE A 50 16.43 4.96 -9.55
C ILE A 50 15.37 5.80 -10.28
N TYR A 51 15.58 6.16 -11.54
CA TYR A 51 14.60 6.88 -12.34
C TYR A 51 13.28 6.13 -12.50
N VAL A 52 13.34 4.81 -12.76
CA VAL A 52 12.14 3.97 -12.83
C VAL A 52 11.43 3.94 -11.48
N SER A 53 12.18 3.84 -10.38
CA SER A 53 11.66 3.81 -9.02
C SER A 53 10.98 5.14 -8.63
N THR A 54 11.63 6.29 -8.85
CA THR A 54 11.04 7.62 -8.55
C THR A 54 9.80 7.89 -9.38
N ARG A 55 9.79 7.45 -10.65
CA ARG A 55 8.60 7.54 -11.51
C ARG A 55 7.47 6.67 -10.99
N ALA A 56 7.74 5.42 -10.59
CA ALA A 56 6.75 4.52 -10.02
C ALA A 56 6.19 5.08 -8.69
N ALA A 57 7.06 5.59 -7.82
CA ALA A 57 6.67 6.25 -6.57
C ALA A 57 5.75 7.45 -6.84
N LYS A 58 6.10 8.33 -7.79
CA LYS A 58 5.24 9.48 -8.17
C LYS A 58 3.85 9.03 -8.64
N HIS A 59 3.75 7.94 -9.39
CA HIS A 59 2.47 7.38 -9.82
C HIS A 59 1.66 6.85 -8.63
N PHE A 60 2.28 6.03 -7.78
CA PHE A 60 1.63 5.49 -6.60
C PHE A 60 1.12 6.58 -5.66
N GLN A 61 1.91 7.64 -5.43
CA GLN A 61 1.51 8.80 -4.63
C GLN A 61 0.26 9.49 -5.21
N LYS A 62 0.16 9.63 -6.55
CA LYS A 62 -1.03 10.18 -7.20
C LYS A 62 -2.27 9.30 -6.99
N ASP A 63 -2.10 7.98 -7.01
CA ASP A 63 -3.19 7.05 -6.79
C ASP A 63 -3.67 7.08 -5.34
N ILE A 64 -2.76 7.21 -4.37
CA ILE A 64 -3.12 7.45 -2.96
C ILE A 64 -3.92 8.75 -2.84
N VAL A 65 -3.41 9.87 -3.35
CA VAL A 65 -4.08 11.18 -3.26
C VAL A 65 -5.49 11.09 -3.84
N ARG A 66 -5.65 10.48 -5.02
CA ARG A 66 -6.95 10.31 -5.67
C ARG A 66 -7.90 9.42 -4.87
N GLY A 67 -7.38 8.33 -4.29
CA GLY A 67 -8.16 7.43 -3.43
C GLY A 67 -8.65 8.13 -2.17
N VAL A 68 -7.76 8.85 -1.48
CA VAL A 68 -8.07 9.61 -0.27
C VAL A 68 -9.08 10.74 -0.56
N GLU A 69 -8.90 11.51 -1.63
CA GLU A 69 -9.86 12.53 -2.05
C GLU A 69 -11.23 11.93 -2.42
N GLY A 70 -11.23 10.73 -3.02
CA GLY A 70 -12.43 9.96 -3.29
C GLY A 70 -13.19 9.60 -2.01
N ILE A 71 -12.47 9.06 -1.02
CA ILE A 71 -13.02 8.74 0.32
C ILE A 71 -13.60 10.01 0.96
N ILE A 72 -12.84 11.10 1.02
CA ILE A 72 -13.29 12.36 1.63
C ILE A 72 -14.59 12.86 1.00
N ARG A 73 -14.70 12.83 -0.34
CA ARG A 73 -15.90 13.27 -1.06
C ARG A 73 -17.10 12.40 -0.70
N THR A 74 -16.96 11.07 -0.82
CA THR A 74 -18.06 10.14 -0.55
C THR A 74 -18.48 10.20 0.93
N SER A 75 -17.52 10.21 1.86
CA SER A 75 -17.83 10.32 3.28
C SER A 75 -18.48 11.66 3.63
N SER A 76 -18.15 12.76 2.95
CA SER A 76 -18.84 14.04 3.15
C SER A 76 -20.33 13.96 2.82
N GLU A 77 -20.70 13.25 1.76
CA GLU A 77 -22.10 13.01 1.37
C GLU A 77 -22.82 12.11 2.40
N GLU A 78 -22.16 11.04 2.86
CA GLU A 78 -22.68 10.16 3.91
C GLU A 78 -22.90 10.90 5.25
N MET A 79 -21.96 11.78 5.61
CA MET A 79 -22.04 12.59 6.83
C MET A 79 -23.25 13.52 6.83
N GLU A 80 -23.62 14.09 5.67
CA GLU A 80 -24.80 14.97 5.58
C GLU A 80 -26.09 14.20 5.89
N ILE A 81 -26.21 12.98 5.36
CA ILE A 81 -27.34 12.09 5.62
C ILE A 81 -27.35 11.68 7.10
N GLY A 82 -26.19 11.28 7.63
CA GLY A 82 -26.03 10.85 9.03
C GLY A 82 -26.34 11.96 10.03
N ARG A 83 -25.88 13.19 9.76
CA ARG A 83 -26.17 14.36 10.60
C ARG A 83 -27.66 14.69 10.61
N LYS A 84 -28.33 14.63 9.46
CA LYS A 84 -29.77 14.85 9.37
C LYS A 84 -30.56 13.80 10.17
N LEU A 85 -30.19 12.52 10.04
CA LEU A 85 -30.80 11.45 10.83
C LEU A 85 -30.62 11.68 12.34
N ALA A 86 -29.39 12.02 12.75
CA ALA A 86 -29.10 12.33 14.15
C ALA A 86 -29.92 13.52 14.68
N GLU A 87 -30.10 14.56 13.86
CA GLU A 87 -30.90 15.73 14.19
C GLU A 87 -32.38 15.37 14.36
N ASP A 88 -32.97 14.64 13.41
CA ASP A 88 -34.37 14.25 13.47
C ASP A 88 -34.66 13.35 14.69
N CYS A 89 -33.76 12.40 15.02
CA CYS A 89 -33.87 11.58 16.24
C CYS A 89 -33.74 12.43 17.52
N SER A 90 -32.82 13.39 17.55
CA SER A 90 -32.63 14.28 18.70
C SER A 90 -33.83 15.20 18.89
N ARG A 91 -34.40 15.71 17.79
CA ARG A 91 -35.58 16.57 17.79
C ARG A 91 -36.79 15.82 18.37
N TYR A 92 -37.07 14.61 17.87
CA TYR A 92 -38.14 13.76 18.39
C TYR A 92 -37.97 13.50 19.89
N GLY A 93 -36.75 13.17 20.33
CA GLY A 93 -36.47 12.89 21.73
C GLY A 93 -36.71 14.10 22.64
N ASN A 94 -36.26 15.29 22.24
CA ASN A 94 -36.45 16.53 23.01
C ASN A 94 -37.92 16.96 23.06
N GLU A 95 -38.65 16.87 21.95
CA GLU A 95 -40.07 17.23 21.90
C GLU A 95 -40.94 16.33 22.80
N ASN A 96 -40.48 15.10 23.07
CA ASN A 96 -41.21 14.11 23.85
C ASN A 96 -40.57 13.81 25.23
N GLU A 97 -39.59 14.60 25.68
CA GLU A 97 -38.85 14.36 26.91
C GLU A 97 -39.76 14.30 28.16
N GLY A 98 -40.79 15.15 28.20
CA GLY A 98 -41.76 15.21 29.30
C GLY A 98 -42.76 14.05 29.34
N THR A 99 -42.78 13.17 28.33
CA THR A 99 -43.74 12.05 28.26
C THR A 99 -43.28 10.81 29.03
N GLY A 100 -42.01 10.75 29.44
CA GLY A 100 -41.43 9.56 30.05
C GLY A 100 -41.27 8.36 29.10
N SER A 101 -41.52 8.55 27.79
CA SER A 101 -41.45 7.50 26.78
C SER A 101 -40.02 6.95 26.61
N HIS A 102 -39.86 5.63 26.70
CA HIS A 102 -38.60 4.93 26.41
C HIS A 102 -38.13 5.20 24.98
N LEU A 103 -39.06 5.30 24.03
CA LEU A 103 -38.74 5.61 22.63
C LEU A 103 -38.15 7.02 22.48
N ALA A 104 -38.70 8.02 23.19
CA ALA A 104 -38.19 9.39 23.14
C ALA A 104 -36.75 9.47 23.67
N ARG A 105 -36.49 8.80 24.80
CA ARG A 105 -35.15 8.75 25.41
C ARG A 105 -34.15 7.99 24.55
N ALA A 106 -34.55 6.83 24.01
CA ALA A 106 -33.72 6.04 23.10
C ALA A 106 -33.39 6.82 21.82
N ALA A 107 -34.36 7.54 21.23
CA ALA A 107 -34.14 8.38 20.06
C ALA A 107 -33.15 9.53 20.35
N LEU A 108 -33.25 10.18 21.52
CA LEU A 108 -32.31 11.22 21.93
C LEU A 108 -30.89 10.65 22.13
N HIS A 109 -30.78 9.50 22.80
CA HIS A 109 -29.49 8.83 23.00
C HIS A 109 -28.86 8.40 21.68
N PHE A 110 -29.65 7.86 20.75
CA PHE A 110 -29.21 7.53 19.41
C PHE A 110 -28.71 8.77 18.66
N GLY A 111 -29.52 9.83 18.59
CA GLY A 111 -29.18 11.04 17.83
C GLY A 111 -27.91 11.72 18.34
N THR A 112 -27.78 11.89 19.66
CA THR A 112 -26.58 12.50 20.28
C THR A 112 -25.32 11.65 20.07
N SER A 113 -25.44 10.33 20.17
CA SER A 113 -24.32 9.40 19.94
C SER A 113 -23.92 9.36 18.47
N TRP A 114 -24.89 9.35 17.55
CA TRP A 114 -24.62 9.36 16.11
C TRP A 114 -23.96 10.69 15.68
N SER A 115 -24.42 11.82 16.20
CA SER A 115 -23.76 13.13 16.01
C SER A 115 -22.30 13.11 16.47
N SER A 116 -22.01 12.42 17.57
CA SER A 116 -20.64 12.22 18.05
C SER A 116 -19.80 11.35 17.10
N ILE A 117 -20.38 10.28 16.53
CA ILE A 117 -19.72 9.44 15.50
C ILE A 117 -19.39 10.26 14.25
N GLU A 118 -20.30 11.12 13.81
CA GLU A 118 -20.06 12.00 12.65
C GLU A 118 -18.94 13.01 12.92
N LYS A 119 -18.82 13.52 14.16
CA LYS A 119 -17.70 14.39 14.55
C LYS A 119 -16.34 13.66 14.55
N GLU A 120 -16.31 12.39 14.99
CA GLU A 120 -15.12 11.56 14.88
C GLU A 120 -14.76 11.30 13.40
N ARG A 121 -15.76 11.11 12.53
CA ARG A 121 -15.55 10.94 11.08
C ARG A 121 -14.99 12.22 10.46
N GLU A 122 -15.50 13.39 10.83
CA GLU A 122 -14.97 14.69 10.40
C GLU A 122 -13.48 14.84 10.75
N THR A 123 -13.12 14.42 11.97
CA THR A 123 -11.73 14.43 12.44
C THR A 123 -10.84 13.51 11.60
N LEU A 124 -11.29 12.29 11.30
CA LEU A 124 -10.60 11.36 10.40
C LEU A 124 -10.37 11.99 9.02
N LEU A 125 -11.43 12.52 8.40
CA LEU A 125 -11.32 13.13 7.06
C LEU A 125 -10.37 14.34 7.06
N GLY A 126 -10.36 15.13 8.13
CA GLY A 126 -9.38 16.21 8.33
C GLY A 126 -7.93 15.69 8.34
N VAL A 127 -7.65 14.61 9.07
CA VAL A 127 -6.32 13.97 9.09
C VAL A 127 -5.94 13.45 7.70
N LEU A 128 -6.86 12.79 7.01
CA LEU A 128 -6.63 12.27 5.65
C LEU A 128 -6.36 13.41 4.64
N SER A 129 -7.05 14.53 4.75
CA SER A 129 -6.78 15.72 3.94
C SER A 129 -5.40 16.31 4.25
N ASP A 130 -5.18 16.67 5.51
CA ASP A 130 -4.12 17.60 5.89
C ASP A 130 -2.77 16.90 6.12
N GLN A 131 -2.80 15.66 6.60
CA GLN A 131 -1.59 14.91 6.94
C GLN A 131 -1.23 13.84 5.91
N VAL A 132 -2.15 13.49 4.99
CA VAL A 132 -1.91 12.49 3.95
C VAL A 132 -1.96 13.10 2.55
N SER A 133 -3.11 13.61 2.11
CA SER A 133 -3.31 14.09 0.73
C SER A 133 -2.45 15.33 0.42
N ASN A 134 -2.50 16.36 1.28
CA ASN A 134 -1.79 17.62 1.05
C ASN A 134 -0.26 17.45 0.98
N PRO A 135 0.41 16.73 1.92
CA PRO A 135 1.85 16.50 1.85
C PRO A 135 2.27 15.70 0.61
N LEU A 136 1.49 14.69 0.21
CA LEU A 136 1.78 13.93 -1.01
C LEU A 136 1.62 14.80 -2.26
N ARG A 137 0.63 15.70 -2.31
CA ARG A 137 0.46 16.63 -3.43
C ARG A 137 1.66 17.57 -3.58
N VAL A 138 2.21 18.05 -2.47
CA VAL A 138 3.44 18.86 -2.46
C VAL A 138 4.62 18.05 -2.96
N LEU A 139 4.80 16.82 -2.49
CA LEU A 139 5.90 15.94 -2.89
C LEU A 139 5.86 15.59 -4.38
N ILE A 140 4.67 15.38 -4.96
CA ILE A 140 4.47 15.09 -6.40
C ILE A 140 4.87 16.29 -7.27
N LYS A 141 4.74 17.52 -6.77
CA LYS A 141 5.02 18.79 -7.47
C LYS A 141 6.33 19.46 -7.01
N GLY A 142 7.13 18.76 -6.20
CA GLY A 142 8.24 19.36 -5.47
C GLY A 142 9.48 19.52 -6.35
N ALA A 143 9.99 20.75 -6.44
CA ALA A 143 11.17 21.13 -7.23
C ALA A 143 12.36 20.13 -7.17
N PRO A 144 12.72 19.50 -6.02
CA PRO A 144 13.80 18.53 -5.99
C PRO A 144 13.61 17.32 -6.94
N LEU A 145 12.37 16.88 -7.15
CA LEU A 145 12.07 15.78 -8.07
C LEU A 145 12.20 16.22 -9.53
N GLU A 146 11.72 17.41 -9.86
CA GLU A 146 11.88 17.98 -11.20
C GLU A 146 13.35 18.27 -11.53
N ASP A 147 14.11 18.81 -10.58
CA ASP A 147 15.55 19.10 -10.72
C ASP A 147 16.37 17.80 -10.91
N ALA A 148 16.07 16.75 -10.16
CA ALA A 148 16.76 15.47 -10.28
C ALA A 148 16.47 14.77 -11.63
N HIS A 149 15.25 14.90 -12.16
CA HIS A 149 14.94 14.46 -13.52
C HIS A 149 15.67 15.29 -14.58
N LEU A 150 15.81 16.60 -14.38
CA LEU A 150 16.58 17.45 -15.29
C LEU A 150 18.06 17.06 -15.32
N LEU A 151 18.65 16.76 -14.16
CA LEU A 151 20.02 16.24 -14.06
C LEU A 151 20.19 14.93 -14.84
N THR A 152 19.22 14.02 -14.73
CA THR A 152 19.20 12.75 -15.49
C THR A 152 19.17 13.01 -17.00
N HIS A 153 18.32 13.92 -17.47
CA HIS A 153 18.26 14.28 -18.88
C HIS A 153 19.54 14.96 -19.40
N ARG A 154 20.19 15.79 -18.58
CA ARG A 154 21.48 16.40 -18.93
C ARG A 154 22.58 15.34 -19.04
N TYR A 155 22.56 14.36 -18.14
CA TYR A 155 23.49 13.24 -18.18
C TYR A 155 23.31 12.40 -19.45
N ASP A 156 22.07 12.05 -19.81
CA ASP A 156 21.77 11.30 -21.04
C ASP A 156 22.26 12.03 -22.30
N ARG A 157 22.09 13.36 -22.34
CA ARG A 157 22.57 14.18 -23.46
C ARG A 157 24.10 14.19 -23.55
N LEU A 158 24.79 14.41 -22.44
CA LEU A 158 26.25 14.38 -22.38
C LEU A 158 26.81 13.00 -22.75
N HIS A 159 26.12 11.94 -22.37
CA HIS A 159 26.47 10.58 -22.76
C HIS A 159 26.39 10.39 -24.28
N GLN A 160 25.32 10.84 -24.94
CA GLN A 160 25.20 10.80 -26.40
C GLN A 160 26.28 11.62 -27.11
N GLU A 161 26.63 12.79 -26.58
CA GLU A 161 27.72 13.63 -27.10
C GLU A 161 29.08 12.92 -26.96
N MET A 162 29.32 12.21 -25.86
CA MET A 162 30.51 11.37 -25.65
C MET A 162 30.55 10.20 -26.65
N GLU A 163 29.44 9.51 -26.89
CA GLU A 163 29.36 8.39 -27.84
C GLU A 163 29.68 8.85 -29.28
N ALA A 164 29.12 10.00 -29.69
CA ALA A 164 29.40 10.60 -31.00
C ALA A 164 30.89 10.98 -31.14
N GLN A 165 31.48 11.57 -30.09
CA GLN A 165 32.90 11.93 -30.10
C GLN A 165 33.80 10.68 -30.10
N ALA A 166 33.43 9.61 -29.40
CA ALA A 166 34.16 8.34 -29.40
C ALA A 166 34.16 7.68 -30.79
N ALA A 167 33.01 7.67 -31.47
CA ALA A 167 32.92 7.18 -32.86
C ALA A 167 33.81 7.99 -33.81
N GLU A 168 33.87 9.31 -33.63
CA GLU A 168 34.73 10.18 -34.44
C GLU A 168 36.22 9.96 -34.18
N VAL A 169 36.63 9.70 -32.92
CA VAL A 169 38.01 9.31 -32.57
C VAL A 169 38.39 8.01 -33.27
N LEU A 170 37.55 6.97 -33.18
CA LEU A 170 37.77 5.69 -33.86
C LEU A 170 37.92 5.88 -35.39
N ARG A 171 37.07 6.72 -36.00
CA ARG A 171 37.13 7.05 -37.43
C ARG A 171 38.39 7.83 -37.83
N ARG A 172 39.02 8.57 -36.91
CA ARG A 172 40.29 9.27 -37.16
C ARG A 172 41.49 8.37 -36.93
N GLN A 173 41.45 7.51 -35.91
CA GLN A 173 42.47 6.49 -35.65
C GLN A 173 42.61 5.51 -36.82
N SER A 174 41.49 5.11 -37.45
CA SER A 174 41.55 4.24 -38.63
C SER A 174 42.22 4.92 -39.83
N LYS A 175 42.03 6.24 -40.01
CA LYS A 175 42.63 7.02 -41.11
C LYS A 175 44.09 7.41 -40.88
N SER A 176 44.55 7.45 -39.63
CA SER A 176 45.95 7.76 -39.30
C SER A 176 46.87 6.54 -39.37
N LYS A 177 46.33 5.31 -39.43
CA LYS A 177 47.09 4.08 -39.62
C LYS A 177 47.51 3.84 -41.08
N ASP A 178 47.01 4.63 -42.03
CA ASP A 178 47.45 4.60 -43.42
C ASP A 178 48.84 5.24 -43.59
N PRO A 179 49.79 4.60 -44.29
CA PRO A 179 51.18 5.04 -44.39
C PRO A 179 51.41 6.39 -45.12
N ALA A 180 50.34 7.02 -45.64
CA ALA A 180 50.35 8.35 -46.24
C ALA A 180 49.88 9.47 -45.28
N SER A 181 49.69 9.17 -43.98
CA SER A 181 49.11 10.12 -43.03
C SER A 181 50.01 11.36 -42.79
N SER A 182 49.49 12.55 -43.08
CA SER A 182 50.14 13.85 -42.82
C SER A 182 50.23 14.15 -41.31
N ALA A 183 51.27 14.88 -40.87
CA ALA A 183 51.39 15.41 -39.50
C ALA A 183 50.13 16.17 -39.04
N GLU A 184 49.41 16.80 -39.95
CA GLU A 184 48.14 17.48 -39.69
C GLU A 184 47.03 16.52 -39.23
N SER A 185 47.03 15.28 -39.73
CA SER A 185 46.05 14.26 -39.33
C SER A 185 46.26 13.74 -37.91
N SER A 186 47.53 13.65 -37.48
CA SER A 186 47.92 13.31 -36.10
C SER A 186 47.49 14.39 -35.10
N ILE A 187 47.72 15.67 -35.42
CA ILE A 187 47.27 16.80 -34.59
C ILE A 187 45.74 16.79 -34.42
N LYS A 188 44.98 16.54 -35.50
CA LYS A 188 43.51 16.44 -35.45
C LYS A 188 43.01 15.25 -34.63
N LEU A 189 43.72 14.12 -34.66
CA LEU A 189 43.41 12.96 -33.82
C LEU A 189 43.63 13.30 -32.35
N GLN A 190 44.80 13.84 -31.99
CA GLN A 190 45.13 14.23 -30.63
C GLN A 190 44.13 15.26 -30.06
N GLY A 191 43.70 16.23 -30.87
CA GLY A 191 42.65 17.18 -30.48
C GLY A 191 41.28 16.52 -30.28
N ALA A 192 40.94 15.48 -31.04
CA ALA A 192 39.70 14.73 -30.86
C ALA A 192 39.73 13.85 -29.59
N GLU A 193 40.88 13.25 -29.28
CA GLU A 193 41.12 12.47 -28.07
C GLU A 193 41.08 13.34 -26.81
N ALA A 194 41.67 14.54 -26.86
CA ALA A 194 41.59 15.52 -25.77
C ALA A 194 40.14 15.92 -25.45
N LYS A 195 39.32 16.21 -26.49
CA LYS A 195 37.89 16.49 -26.33
C LYS A 195 37.12 15.31 -25.75
N LEU A 196 37.44 14.08 -26.17
CA LEU A 196 36.82 12.87 -25.62
C LEU A 196 37.16 12.70 -24.14
N ALA A 197 38.41 12.96 -23.75
CA ALA A 197 38.84 12.89 -22.35
C ALA A 197 38.12 13.93 -21.48
N GLU A 198 37.96 15.16 -21.98
CA GLU A 198 37.20 16.23 -21.31
C GLU A 198 35.73 15.85 -21.13
N LEU A 199 35.06 15.37 -22.19
CA LEU A 199 33.67 14.91 -22.14
C LEU A 199 33.48 13.73 -21.16
N LYS A 200 34.41 12.77 -21.13
CA LYS A 200 34.37 11.67 -20.15
C LYS A 200 34.47 12.19 -18.71
N SER A 201 35.36 13.15 -18.45
CA SER A 201 35.52 13.74 -17.11
C SER A 201 34.26 14.48 -16.65
N THR A 202 33.69 15.33 -17.51
CA THR A 202 32.46 16.08 -17.20
C THR A 202 31.27 15.16 -17.02
N MET A 203 31.12 14.14 -17.87
CA MET A 203 30.09 13.11 -17.76
C MET A 203 30.20 12.35 -16.43
N MET A 204 31.40 11.93 -16.01
CA MET A 204 31.58 11.24 -14.73
C MET A 204 31.21 12.12 -13.53
N ALA A 205 31.58 13.41 -13.56
CA ALA A 205 31.20 14.34 -12.49
C ALA A 205 29.68 14.51 -12.40
N LEU A 206 29.03 14.76 -13.54
CA LEU A 206 27.57 14.90 -13.62
C LEU A 206 26.84 13.60 -13.24
N GLY A 207 27.37 12.44 -13.62
CA GLY A 207 26.79 11.14 -13.28
C GLY A 207 26.77 10.88 -11.77
N ARG A 208 27.85 11.24 -11.07
CA ARG A 208 27.89 11.18 -9.59
C ARG A 208 26.89 12.12 -8.95
N GLU A 209 26.80 13.36 -9.45
CA GLU A 209 25.84 14.36 -8.97
C GLU A 209 24.40 13.90 -9.18
N ALA A 210 24.06 13.47 -10.40
CA ALA A 210 22.73 12.97 -10.75
C ALA A 210 22.35 11.74 -9.92
N THR A 211 23.27 10.78 -9.75
CA THR A 211 23.03 9.57 -8.93
C THR A 211 22.78 9.93 -7.47
N THR A 212 23.56 10.85 -6.91
CA THR A 212 23.42 11.29 -5.52
C THR A 212 22.10 12.03 -5.30
N ALA A 213 21.77 12.98 -6.19
CA ALA A 213 20.52 13.73 -6.13
C ALA A 213 19.30 12.81 -6.28
N MET A 214 19.31 11.92 -7.28
CA MET A 214 18.21 10.97 -7.54
C MET A 214 18.03 9.98 -6.38
N SER A 215 19.11 9.44 -5.82
CA SER A 215 19.03 8.52 -4.66
C SER A 215 18.44 9.21 -3.43
N SER A 216 18.82 10.47 -3.20
CA SER A 216 18.26 11.28 -2.10
C SER A 216 16.77 11.52 -2.27
N VAL A 217 16.35 11.89 -3.49
CA VAL A 217 14.92 12.11 -3.82
C VAL A 217 14.12 10.81 -3.68
N GLU A 218 14.64 9.68 -4.18
CA GLU A 218 13.99 8.38 -4.04
C GLU A 218 13.79 8.01 -2.57
N ALA A 219 14.85 8.09 -1.76
CA ALA A 219 14.78 7.77 -0.34
C ALA A 219 13.79 8.68 0.40
N GLN A 220 13.79 9.98 0.09
CA GLN A 220 12.83 10.93 0.65
C GLN A 220 11.39 10.59 0.23
N GLN A 221 11.16 10.27 -1.04
CA GLN A 221 9.84 9.90 -1.55
C GLN A 221 9.31 8.64 -0.87
N GLN A 222 10.11 7.58 -0.80
CA GLN A 222 9.73 6.32 -0.16
C GLN A 222 9.43 6.54 1.32
N ARG A 223 10.33 7.21 2.05
CA ARG A 223 10.15 7.48 3.48
C ARG A 223 8.89 8.30 3.76
N LYS A 224 8.66 9.38 3.00
CA LYS A 224 7.46 10.21 3.19
C LYS A 224 6.20 9.41 2.87
N THR A 225 6.14 8.77 1.71
CA THR A 225 4.98 7.95 1.32
C THR A 225 4.64 6.90 2.37
N PHE A 226 5.65 6.20 2.91
CA PHE A 226 5.47 5.24 3.99
C PHE A 226 4.91 5.89 5.27
N GLN A 227 5.42 7.05 5.68
CA GLN A 227 4.88 7.80 6.81
C GLN A 227 3.42 8.18 6.61
N GLN A 228 3.03 8.62 5.40
CA GLN A 228 1.64 8.94 5.10
C GLN A 228 0.71 7.72 5.15
N LEU A 229 1.19 6.54 4.72
CA LEU A 229 0.44 5.29 4.86
C LEU A 229 0.22 4.92 6.33
N LEU A 230 1.24 5.08 7.18
CA LEU A 230 1.10 4.88 8.62
C LEU A 230 0.08 5.85 9.24
N THR A 231 0.17 7.14 8.91
CA THR A 231 -0.81 8.14 9.38
C THR A 231 -2.24 7.77 8.99
N MET A 232 -2.45 7.27 7.78
CA MET A 232 -3.76 6.80 7.32
C MET A 232 -4.26 5.62 8.17
N VAL A 233 -3.41 4.61 8.39
CA VAL A 233 -3.76 3.44 9.22
C VAL A 233 -4.07 3.84 10.67
N ASP A 234 -3.25 4.71 11.26
CA ASP A 234 -3.43 5.16 12.64
C ASP A 234 -4.70 6.00 12.81
N ALA A 235 -5.03 6.84 11.82
CA ALA A 235 -6.25 7.63 11.81
C ALA A 235 -7.51 6.75 11.73
N GLU A 236 -7.52 5.79 10.79
CA GLU A 236 -8.61 4.82 10.64
C GLU A 236 -8.81 3.99 11.90
N LYS A 237 -7.71 3.47 12.47
CA LYS A 237 -7.74 2.72 13.73
C LYS A 237 -8.34 3.56 14.86
N SER A 238 -7.88 4.80 15.01
CA SER A 238 -8.34 5.70 16.07
C SER A 238 -9.83 6.01 15.91
N TYR A 239 -10.28 6.30 14.68
CA TYR A 239 -11.69 6.52 14.36
C TYR A 239 -12.56 5.32 14.76
N HIS A 240 -12.21 4.11 14.31
CA HIS A 240 -13.00 2.92 14.63
C HIS A 240 -13.02 2.60 16.13
N GLN A 241 -11.92 2.85 16.85
CA GLN A 241 -11.87 2.71 18.30
C GLN A 241 -12.79 3.71 19.01
N SER A 242 -12.79 4.99 18.58
CA SER A 242 -13.71 6.01 19.10
C SER A 242 -15.16 5.63 18.84
N VAL A 243 -15.50 5.22 17.61
CA VAL A 243 -16.86 4.82 17.22
C VAL A 243 -17.34 3.63 18.04
N LEU A 244 -16.50 2.61 18.22
CA LEU A 244 -16.83 1.45 19.05
C LEU A 244 -17.15 1.86 20.49
N SER A 245 -16.34 2.75 21.08
CA SER A 245 -16.55 3.28 22.42
C SER A 245 -17.88 4.04 22.54
N VAL A 246 -18.24 4.84 21.54
CA VAL A 246 -19.53 5.55 21.49
C VAL A 246 -20.70 4.57 21.41
N LEU A 247 -20.62 3.57 20.53
CA LEU A 247 -21.68 2.57 20.35
C LEU A 247 -21.86 1.68 21.58
N GLN A 248 -20.78 1.28 22.24
CA GLN A 248 -20.84 0.52 23.50
C GLN A 248 -21.56 1.30 24.59
N LYS A 249 -21.25 2.59 24.74
CA LYS A 249 -21.94 3.48 25.71
C LYS A 249 -23.40 3.67 25.37
N LEU A 250 -23.73 3.85 24.08
CA LEU A 250 -25.11 3.97 23.61
C LEU A 250 -25.92 2.73 23.95
N HIS A 251 -25.39 1.55 23.60
CA HIS A 251 -26.04 0.28 23.86
C HIS A 251 -26.29 0.06 25.35
N ALA A 252 -25.30 0.36 26.20
CA ALA A 252 -25.46 0.26 27.65
C ALA A 252 -26.56 1.20 28.19
N LYS A 253 -26.64 2.44 27.70
CA LYS A 253 -27.72 3.37 28.08
C LYS A 253 -29.10 2.85 27.70
N MET A 254 -29.23 2.34 26.47
CA MET A 254 -30.50 1.82 25.97
C MET A 254 -31.00 0.59 26.73
N ILE A 255 -30.11 -0.30 27.17
CA ILE A 255 -30.49 -1.45 28.02
C ILE A 255 -30.97 -0.98 29.40
N LEU A 256 -30.22 -0.07 30.04
CA LEU A 256 -30.59 0.43 31.37
C LEU A 256 -31.94 1.16 31.37
N ASP A 257 -32.31 1.79 30.25
CA ASP A 257 -33.60 2.44 30.08
C ASP A 257 -34.77 1.46 29.88
N ASP A 258 -34.51 0.22 29.44
CA ASP A 258 -35.52 -0.83 29.25
C ASP A 258 -35.88 -1.50 30.59
N ASP A 259 -34.87 -1.75 31.45
CA ASP A 259 -35.04 -2.37 32.77
C ASP A 259 -35.77 -1.46 33.80
N GLY A 260 -35.91 -0.16 33.51
CA GLY A 260 -36.59 0.82 34.38
C GLY A 260 -38.13 0.76 34.36
N ALA A 261 -38.74 -0.02 33.45
CA ALA A 261 -40.20 -0.10 33.29
C ALA A 261 -40.84 -1.39 33.85
N THR A 262 -40.08 -2.42 34.19
CA THR A 262 -40.62 -3.68 34.69
C THR A 262 -40.59 -3.76 36.22
N ASN A 263 -41.24 -2.82 36.89
CA ASN A 263 -41.72 -3.06 38.26
C ASN A 263 -43.15 -3.62 38.19
N GLY A 264 -43.24 -4.94 38.06
CA GLY A 264 -44.46 -5.68 38.39
C GLY A 264 -44.77 -6.91 37.55
N SER A 265 -43.87 -7.89 37.43
CA SER A 265 -44.25 -9.31 37.57
C SER A 265 -43.01 -10.22 37.57
N ASP A 266 -42.99 -11.15 38.51
CA ASP A 266 -41.98 -12.19 38.69
C ASP A 266 -41.76 -13.03 37.42
N GLY A 267 -40.50 -13.27 37.07
CA GLY A 267 -40.15 -14.13 35.93
C GLY A 267 -38.66 -14.18 35.64
N ASN A 268 -37.91 -14.86 36.51
CA ASN A 268 -36.49 -15.13 36.42
C ASN A 268 -36.04 -15.65 35.02
N GLY A 269 -35.14 -14.91 34.35
CA GLY A 269 -34.36 -15.40 33.21
C GLY A 269 -33.36 -14.34 32.72
N PRO A 270 -32.05 -14.61 32.67
CA PRO A 270 -31.10 -13.65 32.13
C PRO A 270 -31.24 -13.61 30.60
N VAL A 271 -31.63 -12.46 30.05
CA VAL A 271 -31.69 -12.25 28.60
C VAL A 271 -30.27 -12.22 28.03
N ASN A 272 -30.02 -13.14 27.10
CA ASN A 272 -28.74 -13.44 26.46
C ASN A 272 -28.11 -12.21 25.78
N GLN A 273 -26.99 -11.74 26.32
CA GLN A 273 -26.08 -10.82 25.66
C GLN A 273 -25.33 -11.57 24.55
N ILE A 274 -25.79 -11.47 23.29
CA ILE A 274 -25.12 -12.10 22.13
C ILE A 274 -23.74 -11.42 21.96
N THR A 275 -22.72 -12.04 22.52
CA THR A 275 -21.32 -11.65 22.38
C THR A 275 -20.61 -12.74 21.61
N TYR A 276 -20.28 -12.46 20.34
CA TYR A 276 -19.49 -13.37 19.53
C TYR A 276 -18.05 -13.39 20.03
N PHE A 277 -17.46 -14.57 20.21
CA PHE A 277 -16.05 -14.72 20.55
C PHE A 277 -15.43 -15.97 19.91
N ILE A 278 -14.12 -15.94 19.71
CA ILE A 278 -13.37 -17.10 19.20
C ILE A 278 -12.96 -17.97 20.39
N ALA A 279 -13.16 -19.28 20.26
CA ALA A 279 -12.71 -20.26 21.24
C ALA A 279 -11.92 -21.38 20.56
N ARG A 280 -10.97 -21.97 21.29
CA ARG A 280 -10.21 -23.15 20.86
C ARG A 280 -10.83 -24.39 21.51
N VAL A 281 -10.99 -25.47 20.74
CA VAL A 281 -11.48 -26.75 21.27
C VAL A 281 -10.40 -27.40 22.12
N ILE A 282 -10.75 -27.72 23.38
CA ILE A 282 -9.86 -28.41 24.33
C ILE A 282 -10.25 -29.88 24.54
N HIS A 283 -11.47 -30.27 24.17
CA HIS A 283 -11.95 -31.65 24.24
C HIS A 283 -12.74 -32.03 22.97
N PRO A 284 -12.59 -33.26 22.46
CA PRO A 284 -13.35 -33.71 21.29
C PRO A 284 -14.81 -33.96 21.66
N PHE A 285 -15.72 -33.80 20.69
CA PHE A 285 -17.14 -34.08 20.86
C PHE A 285 -17.74 -34.60 19.56
N ASP A 286 -18.45 -35.74 19.62
CA ASP A 286 -19.12 -36.33 18.47
C ASP A 286 -20.61 -36.04 18.55
N ALA A 287 -21.13 -35.33 17.54
CA ALA A 287 -22.55 -34.97 17.48
C ALA A 287 -23.42 -36.23 17.42
N GLN A 288 -24.41 -36.33 18.31
CA GLN A 288 -25.34 -37.46 18.43
C GLN A 288 -26.76 -37.12 17.98
N ALA A 289 -27.10 -35.83 17.89
CA ALA A 289 -28.42 -35.36 17.47
C ALA A 289 -28.34 -34.34 16.33
N ASP A 290 -29.44 -34.23 15.57
CA ASP A 290 -29.59 -33.19 14.56
C ASP A 290 -29.56 -31.80 15.21
N GLY A 291 -28.59 -30.99 14.81
CA GLY A 291 -28.34 -29.65 15.37
C GLY A 291 -27.11 -29.57 16.28
N GLU A 292 -26.45 -30.68 16.58
CA GLU A 292 -25.17 -30.69 17.30
C GLU A 292 -23.96 -30.55 16.35
N LEU A 293 -22.88 -29.92 16.83
CA LEU A 293 -21.65 -29.70 16.07
C LEU A 293 -20.53 -30.57 16.62
N SER A 294 -19.95 -31.44 15.80
CA SER A 294 -18.79 -32.24 16.20
C SER A 294 -17.53 -31.39 16.31
N LEU A 295 -16.74 -31.60 17.37
CA LEU A 295 -15.53 -30.83 17.69
C LEU A 295 -14.29 -31.71 17.63
N SER A 296 -13.21 -31.20 17.03
CA SER A 296 -11.87 -31.79 17.10
C SER A 296 -10.95 -30.90 17.92
N VAL A 297 -10.11 -31.50 18.78
CA VAL A 297 -9.16 -30.75 19.61
C VAL A 297 -8.27 -29.87 18.74
N ASP A 298 -7.99 -28.66 19.23
CA ASP A 298 -7.22 -27.59 18.57
C ASP A 298 -7.90 -26.93 17.35
N ASP A 299 -9.12 -27.29 17.00
CA ASP A 299 -9.94 -26.48 16.08
C ASP A 299 -10.35 -25.14 16.74
N TYR A 300 -10.63 -24.15 15.91
CA TYR A 300 -11.17 -22.86 16.35
C TYR A 300 -12.64 -22.75 15.94
N ILE A 301 -13.45 -22.25 16.87
CA ILE A 301 -14.90 -22.08 16.71
C ILE A 301 -15.25 -20.63 16.96
N VAL A 302 -16.15 -20.10 16.12
CA VAL A 302 -16.81 -18.83 16.41
C VAL A 302 -18.05 -19.13 17.23
N VAL A 303 -18.00 -18.80 18.53
CA VAL A 303 -19.12 -18.97 19.45
C VAL A 303 -20.08 -17.81 19.25
N ARG A 304 -21.36 -18.11 19.00
CA ARG A 304 -22.43 -17.15 18.76
C ARG A 304 -23.29 -16.93 19.99
N GLN A 305 -23.52 -18.01 20.75
CA GLN A 305 -24.37 -18.01 21.92
C GLN A 305 -23.85 -18.99 22.97
N VAL A 306 -23.97 -18.63 24.24
CA VAL A 306 -23.73 -19.54 25.38
C VAL A 306 -25.04 -19.70 26.12
N GLY A 307 -25.59 -20.91 26.11
CA GLY A 307 -26.82 -21.26 26.82
C GLY A 307 -26.58 -21.50 28.31
N PRO A 308 -27.58 -21.22 29.17
CA PRO A 308 -27.47 -21.43 30.62
C PRO A 308 -27.42 -22.91 31.03
N ASN A 309 -27.68 -23.82 30.10
CA ASN A 309 -27.66 -25.29 30.29
C ASN A 309 -26.28 -25.91 30.06
N GLY A 310 -25.22 -25.10 29.92
CA GLY A 310 -23.86 -25.59 29.67
C GLY A 310 -23.58 -25.98 28.22
N TRP A 311 -24.46 -25.58 27.29
CA TRP A 311 -24.26 -25.73 25.86
C TRP A 311 -24.02 -24.39 25.18
N SER A 312 -23.16 -24.37 24.17
CA SER A 312 -22.89 -23.22 23.33
C SER A 312 -23.26 -23.52 21.89
N GLU A 313 -23.73 -22.52 21.16
CA GLU A 313 -23.90 -22.58 19.70
C GLU A 313 -22.73 -21.86 19.02
N GLY A 314 -22.17 -22.48 17.99
CA GLY A 314 -21.10 -21.87 17.22
C GLY A 314 -20.95 -22.48 15.83
N GLU A 315 -19.98 -21.96 15.09
CA GLU A 315 -19.66 -22.40 13.74
C GLU A 315 -18.19 -22.81 13.64
N CYS A 316 -17.95 -23.97 13.04
CA CYS A 316 -16.63 -24.49 12.71
C CYS A 316 -16.66 -25.16 11.33
N LYS A 317 -15.67 -24.89 10.47
CA LYS A 317 -15.52 -25.51 9.13
C LYS A 317 -16.80 -25.43 8.28
N GLY A 318 -17.55 -24.33 8.37
CA GLY A 318 -18.78 -24.09 7.61
C GLY A 318 -20.02 -24.86 8.10
N LYS A 319 -19.95 -25.51 9.28
CA LYS A 319 -21.07 -26.16 9.94
C LYS A 319 -21.39 -25.44 11.24
N ALA A 320 -22.68 -25.21 11.49
CA ALA A 320 -23.18 -24.61 12.72
C ALA A 320 -23.93 -25.65 13.55
N GLY A 321 -23.83 -25.53 14.87
CA GLY A 321 -24.57 -26.39 15.79
C GLY A 321 -24.14 -26.21 17.24
N TRP A 322 -24.77 -26.99 18.09
CA TRP A 322 -24.61 -26.97 19.54
C TRP A 322 -23.51 -27.93 20.02
N PHE A 323 -22.74 -27.50 21.01
CA PHE A 323 -21.72 -28.30 21.67
C PHE A 323 -21.57 -27.91 23.16
N PRO A 324 -20.99 -28.75 24.02
CA PRO A 324 -20.79 -28.43 25.42
C PRO A 324 -19.83 -27.25 25.62
N SER A 325 -20.23 -26.23 26.39
CA SER A 325 -19.41 -25.02 26.64
C SER A 325 -18.09 -25.34 27.34
N ALA A 326 -18.04 -26.40 28.13
CA ALA A 326 -16.84 -26.83 28.85
C ALA A 326 -15.73 -27.41 27.95
N TYR A 327 -16.03 -27.65 26.66
CA TYR A 327 -15.12 -28.32 25.72
C TYR A 327 -14.31 -27.31 24.89
N ILE A 328 -14.51 -26.02 25.16
CA ILE A 328 -13.85 -24.92 24.49
C ILE A 328 -13.22 -23.96 25.50
N GLU A 329 -12.16 -23.28 25.08
CA GLU A 329 -11.46 -22.26 25.85
C GLU A 329 -11.46 -20.95 25.07
N ARG A 330 -12.04 -19.90 25.65
CA ARG A 330 -12.12 -18.56 25.04
C ARG A 330 -10.71 -18.01 24.77
N GLN A 331 -10.52 -17.43 23.59
CA GLN A 331 -9.25 -16.83 23.17
C GLN A 331 -9.41 -15.31 23.04
N ASP A 332 -8.61 -14.54 23.78
CA ASP A 332 -8.64 -13.06 23.76
C ASP A 332 -7.80 -12.45 22.61
N LYS A 333 -7.09 -13.29 21.86
CA LYS A 333 -6.26 -12.90 20.70
C LYS A 333 -6.50 -13.90 19.57
N ALA A 334 -6.87 -13.40 18.38
CA ALA A 334 -6.89 -14.24 17.18
C ALA A 334 -5.45 -14.71 16.89
N PRO A 335 -5.17 -16.02 16.80
CA PRO A 335 -3.83 -16.49 16.51
C PRO A 335 -3.47 -16.19 15.05
N VAL A 336 -2.29 -15.61 14.87
CA VAL A 336 -1.60 -15.50 13.59
C VAL A 336 -1.10 -16.90 13.19
N SER A 337 -1.68 -17.42 12.11
CA SER A 337 -1.14 -18.45 11.21
C SER A 337 -1.00 -19.91 11.69
N LYS A 338 -1.75 -20.80 11.02
CA LYS A 338 -1.20 -22.01 10.36
C LYS A 338 -1.92 -22.22 9.01
N ILE A 339 -1.44 -21.55 7.97
CA ILE A 339 -1.61 -22.00 6.57
C ILE A 339 -0.19 -22.30 6.09
N THR A 340 0.33 -23.44 6.51
CA THR A 340 1.47 -24.09 5.86
C THR A 340 1.30 -25.59 6.08
N GLU A 341 1.60 -26.35 5.03
CA GLU A 341 1.62 -27.82 4.96
C GLU A 341 0.29 -28.51 4.61
N GLU A 342 -0.07 -28.47 3.32
CA GLU A 342 -0.46 -29.70 2.58
C GLU A 342 -0.54 -29.43 1.06
N THR A 343 0.61 -29.20 0.41
CA THR A 343 0.84 -29.61 -0.99
C THR A 343 2.35 -29.78 -1.22
N ALA A 344 2.96 -30.73 -0.52
CA ALA A 344 4.26 -31.27 -0.89
C ALA A 344 4.38 -32.70 -0.37
N SER A 345 4.13 -33.67 -1.25
CA SER A 345 4.90 -34.92 -1.41
C SER A 345 4.08 -35.96 -2.18
N PRO A 346 4.73 -36.95 -2.81
CA PRO A 346 5.98 -36.92 -3.57
C PRO A 346 5.76 -37.12 -5.08
#